data_AF-Q47JP9-F1
#
_entry.id   AF-Q47JP9-F1
#
_cell.length_a   1.000
_cell.length_b   1.000
_cell.length_c   1.000
_cell.angle_alpha   90.00
_cell.angle_beta   90.00
_cell.angle_gamma   90.00
#
_symmetry.space_group_name_H-M   'P 1'
#
loop_
_entity.id
_entity.type
_entity.pdbx_description
1 polymer ?
#
loop_
_entity_poly.entity_id
_entity_poly.type
_entity_poly.pdbx_seq_one_letter_code
_entity_poly.pdbx_strand_id
1 'polypeptide(L)'
;MDRPPAVLRWPASFDKAQNLLIFALATPPTPIRDTARQLVRRVLREILGNVELISVPGQAIRLARPDGRVGISVSHESGLSLLAINFSGPVGIDLLKTPDSRDWESQIPALASDYLGPTIARQLADQAPQERMASFAQAWTAQEARLKCQGLALVEWSSALEVSLAECCAQPLTLPAGYVGAVATKAA
;
A
#
# COMPACT_ATOMS: atom_id res chain seq x y z
N MET A 1 -12.06 18.85 -1.44
CA MET A 1 -11.52 17.58 -1.94
C MET A 1 -10.02 17.66 -1.80
N ASP A 2 -9.44 16.89 -0.89
CA ASP A 2 -7.99 16.86 -0.71
C ASP A 2 -7.33 16.27 -1.96
N ARG A 3 -6.25 16.92 -2.40
CA ARG A 3 -5.45 16.45 -3.53
C ARG A 3 -4.82 15.10 -3.16
N PRO A 4 -4.83 14.08 -4.04
CA PRO A 4 -4.16 12.82 -3.75
C PRO A 4 -2.67 13.07 -3.49
N PRO A 5 -2.05 12.30 -2.57
CA PRO A 5 -0.64 12.49 -2.24
C PRO A 5 0.23 12.22 -3.45
N ALA A 6 1.28 13.04 -3.61
CA ALA A 6 2.17 12.97 -4.76
C ALA A 6 3.04 11.71 -4.69
N VAL A 7 3.13 10.98 -5.81
CA VAL A 7 4.01 9.82 -5.98
C VAL A 7 5.20 10.23 -6.84
N LEU A 8 6.41 10.15 -6.27
CA LEU A 8 7.65 10.51 -6.96
C LEU A 8 8.29 9.26 -7.59
N ARG A 9 8.65 9.33 -8.87
CA ARG A 9 9.39 8.23 -9.51
C ARG A 9 10.86 8.29 -9.12
N TRP A 10 11.40 7.24 -8.50
CA TRP A 10 12.82 7.21 -8.11
C TRP A 10 13.76 6.96 -9.32
N PRO A 11 14.92 7.64 -9.40
CA PRO A 11 15.38 8.73 -8.54
C PRO A 11 14.65 10.06 -8.83
N ALA A 12 14.36 10.82 -7.77
CA ALA A 12 13.74 12.14 -7.86
C ALA A 12 14.27 13.07 -6.76
N SER A 13 14.25 14.38 -7.04
CA SER A 13 14.37 15.40 -5.98
C SER A 13 13.09 15.43 -5.15
N PHE A 14 13.22 15.62 -3.84
CA PHE A 14 12.10 15.69 -2.91
C PHE A 14 12.40 16.71 -1.82
N ASP A 15 11.34 17.28 -1.27
CA ASP A 15 11.43 18.19 -0.13
C ASP A 15 11.45 17.38 1.18
N LYS A 16 12.53 17.53 1.95
CA LYS A 16 12.70 16.84 3.24
C LYS A 16 11.77 17.39 4.33
N ALA A 17 11.13 18.53 4.12
CA ALA A 17 10.15 19.08 5.03
C ALA A 17 8.76 18.40 4.90
N GLN A 18 8.52 17.61 3.84
CA GLN A 18 7.27 16.87 3.71
C GLN A 18 7.20 15.73 4.72
N ASN A 19 6.10 15.68 5.46
CA ASN A 19 5.88 14.61 6.45
C ASN A 19 5.66 13.24 5.80
N LEU A 20 4.97 13.20 4.65
CA LEU A 20 4.70 11.97 3.92
C LEU A 20 5.41 12.00 2.57
N LEU A 21 6.35 11.07 2.38
CA LEU A 21 7.02 10.84 1.11
C LEU A 21 6.56 9.52 0.52
N ILE A 22 6.21 9.51 -0.77
CA ILE A 22 5.81 8.32 -1.51
C ILE A 22 6.65 8.21 -2.78
N PHE A 23 7.30 7.06 -2.96
CA PHE A 23 8.13 6.78 -4.11
C PHE A 23 7.64 5.55 -4.88
N ALA A 24 7.67 5.66 -6.20
CA ALA A 24 7.51 4.56 -7.13
C ALA A 24 8.88 4.15 -7.69
N LEU A 25 9.23 2.87 -7.54
CA LEU A 25 10.49 2.29 -7.97
C LEU A 25 10.21 1.26 -9.07
N ALA A 26 10.78 1.48 -10.26
CA ALA A 26 10.73 0.46 -11.30
C ALA A 26 11.54 -0.76 -10.84
N THR A 27 10.92 -1.93 -10.87
CA THR A 27 11.56 -3.20 -10.54
C THR A 27 11.45 -4.18 -11.70
N PRO A 28 12.36 -5.16 -11.82
CA PRO A 28 12.22 -6.17 -12.86
C PRO A 28 10.84 -6.87 -12.76
N PRO A 29 10.21 -7.21 -13.90
CA PRO A 29 8.92 -7.90 -13.93
C PRO A 29 9.13 -9.38 -13.59
N THR A 30 9.37 -9.66 -12.32
CA THR A 30 9.63 -11.02 -11.82
C THR A 30 8.83 -11.26 -10.54
N PRO A 31 8.32 -12.48 -10.32
CA PRO A 31 7.73 -12.85 -9.03
C PRO A 31 8.78 -12.94 -7.90
N ILE A 32 10.07 -12.95 -8.23
CA ILE A 32 11.16 -13.02 -7.26
C ILE A 32 11.37 -11.66 -6.59
N ARG A 33 10.90 -11.54 -5.34
CA ARG A 33 10.86 -10.26 -4.61
C ARG A 33 12.22 -9.78 -4.09
N ASP A 34 13.29 -10.57 -4.19
CA ASP A 34 14.57 -10.24 -3.55
C ASP A 34 15.26 -9.03 -4.18
N THR A 35 15.28 -8.93 -5.51
CA THR A 35 15.83 -7.76 -6.20
C THR A 35 15.05 -6.50 -5.85
N ALA A 36 13.72 -6.59 -5.80
CA ALA A 36 12.87 -5.47 -5.41
C ALA A 36 13.14 -5.02 -3.97
N ARG A 37 13.23 -5.97 -3.03
CA ARG A 37 13.57 -5.69 -1.62
C ARG A 37 14.97 -5.06 -1.48
N GLN A 38 15.96 -5.54 -2.22
CA GLN A 38 17.31 -4.96 -2.21
C GLN A 38 17.31 -3.53 -2.73
N LEU A 39 16.58 -3.25 -3.81
CA LEU A 39 16.45 -1.91 -4.37
C LEU A 39 15.77 -0.97 -3.36
N VAL A 40 14.63 -1.37 -2.78
CA VAL A 40 13.91 -0.57 -1.79
C VAL A 40 14.80 -0.25 -0.58
N ARG A 41 15.57 -1.23 -0.08
CA ARG A 41 16.52 -1.00 1.03
C ARG A 41 17.62 -0.02 0.67
N ARG A 42 18.13 -0.06 -0.57
CA ARG A 42 19.12 0.90 -1.05
C ARG A 42 18.54 2.31 -1.06
N VAL A 43 17.37 2.47 -1.67
CA VAL A 43 16.67 3.77 -1.75
C VAL A 43 16.31 4.32 -0.37
N LEU A 44 15.84 3.47 0.56
CA LEU A 44 15.59 3.86 1.94
C LEU A 44 16.85 4.46 2.61
N ARG A 45 18.02 3.84 2.42
CA ARG A 45 19.29 4.36 2.96
C ARG A 45 19.72 5.66 2.28
N GLU A 46 19.47 5.81 0.99
CA GLU A 46 19.76 7.06 0.26
C GLU A 46 18.88 8.22 0.75
N ILE A 47 17.59 7.96 1.06
CA ILE A 47 16.65 8.97 1.55
C ILE A 47 16.92 9.32 3.03
N LEU A 48 17.04 8.30 3.88
CA LEU A 48 17.11 8.46 5.34
C LEU A 48 18.54 8.64 5.86
N GLY A 49 19.55 8.43 5.02
CA GLY A 49 20.96 8.47 5.39
C GLY A 49 21.41 7.23 6.16
N ASN A 50 22.43 7.39 7.01
CA ASN A 50 23.03 6.31 7.78
C ASN A 50 22.15 5.89 8.97
N VAL A 51 21.00 5.29 8.68
CA VAL A 51 20.08 4.71 9.66
C VAL A 51 20.12 3.19 9.59
N GLU A 52 20.04 2.56 10.76
CA GLU A 52 19.91 1.10 10.85
C GLU A 52 18.45 0.69 10.59
N LEU A 53 18.27 -0.21 9.62
CA LEU A 53 16.98 -0.75 9.21
C LEU A 53 16.81 -2.17 9.74
N ILE A 54 15.75 -2.40 10.51
CA ILE A 54 15.31 -3.73 10.92
C ILE A 54 14.39 -4.28 9.82
N SER A 55 14.75 -5.42 9.25
CA SER A 55 14.02 -6.06 8.15
C SER A 55 13.97 -7.57 8.36
N VAL A 56 12.88 -8.03 8.96
CA VAL A 56 12.59 -9.46 9.15
C VAL A 56 11.61 -9.91 8.07
N PRO A 57 11.83 -11.06 7.39
CA PRO A 57 10.86 -11.59 6.44
C PRO A 57 9.45 -11.70 7.06
N GLY A 58 8.44 -11.21 6.35
CA GLY A 58 7.05 -11.20 6.84
C GLY A 58 6.71 -10.06 7.80
N GLN A 59 7.66 -9.22 8.19
CA GLN A 59 7.42 -8.06 9.04
C GLN A 59 7.67 -6.75 8.28
N ALA A 60 6.98 -5.69 8.72
CA ALA A 60 7.22 -4.34 8.22
C ALA A 60 8.67 -3.90 8.49
N ILE A 61 9.26 -3.16 7.55
CA ILE A 61 10.58 -2.53 7.74
C ILE A 61 10.44 -1.43 8.79
N ARG A 62 11.37 -1.36 9.74
CA ARG A 62 11.38 -0.36 10.81
C ARG A 62 12.77 0.24 10.98
N LEU A 63 12.82 1.46 11.52
CA LEU A 63 14.08 2.03 12.01
C LEU A 63 14.42 1.39 13.36
N ALA A 64 15.71 1.18 13.62
CA ALA A 64 16.18 0.69 14.93
C ALA A 64 16.11 1.76 16.04
N ARG A 65 15.88 3.03 15.70
CA ARG A 65 15.87 4.14 16.66
C ARG A 65 14.57 4.19 17.50
N PRO A 66 14.65 4.65 18.76
CA PRO A 66 13.57 4.50 19.74
C PRO A 66 12.47 5.56 19.67
N ASP A 67 12.60 6.63 18.88
CA ASP A 67 11.56 7.67 18.83
C ASP A 67 10.29 7.19 18.13
N GLY A 68 10.35 6.11 17.33
CA GLY A 68 9.18 5.35 16.85
C GLY A 68 8.20 6.13 15.96
N ARG A 69 8.50 7.38 15.65
CA ARG A 69 7.64 8.30 14.90
C ARG A 69 7.66 8.03 13.40
N VAL A 70 8.77 7.52 12.87
CA VAL A 70 8.89 7.29 11.43
C VAL A 70 8.26 5.96 11.04
N GLY A 71 7.12 6.02 10.37
CA GLY A 71 6.50 4.89 9.70
C GLY A 71 7.15 4.63 8.35
N ILE A 72 7.40 3.36 8.03
CA ILE A 72 7.86 2.92 6.71
C ILE A 72 6.92 1.81 6.24
N SER A 73 6.42 1.94 5.02
CA SER A 73 5.62 0.89 4.39
C SER A 73 6.07 0.66 2.95
N VAL A 74 6.00 -0.59 2.53
CA VAL A 74 6.43 -1.03 1.21
C VAL A 74 5.39 -1.98 0.66
N SER A 75 5.03 -1.80 -0.61
CA SER A 75 4.29 -2.81 -1.35
C SER A 75 4.93 -3.07 -2.71
N HIS A 76 4.75 -4.28 -3.21
CA HIS A 76 5.46 -4.76 -4.39
C HIS A 76 4.52 -5.53 -5.30
N GLU A 77 4.53 -5.13 -6.56
CA GLU A 77 3.91 -5.85 -7.67
C GLU A 77 4.92 -6.05 -8.80
N SER A 78 4.61 -7.00 -9.68
CA SER A 78 5.49 -7.28 -10.83
C SER A 78 5.69 -6.03 -11.68
N GLY A 79 6.92 -5.52 -11.72
CA GLY A 79 7.28 -4.30 -12.45
C GLY A 79 7.34 -3.01 -11.63
N LEU A 80 6.77 -2.97 -10.42
CA LEU A 80 6.67 -1.75 -9.62
C LEU A 80 6.72 -2.03 -8.11
N SER A 81 7.55 -1.29 -7.37
CA SER A 81 7.46 -1.22 -5.90
C SER A 81 7.08 0.18 -5.46
N LEU A 82 6.23 0.27 -4.45
CA LEU A 82 5.95 1.51 -3.74
C LEU A 82 6.66 1.53 -2.40
N LEU A 83 7.15 2.70 -2.02
CA LEU A 83 7.75 3.00 -0.73
C LEU A 83 7.07 4.25 -0.15
N ALA A 84 6.50 4.12 1.03
CA ALA A 84 6.00 5.25 1.81
C ALA A 84 6.85 5.44 3.07
N ILE A 85 7.16 6.70 3.37
CA ILE A 85 7.83 7.14 4.59
C ILE A 85 6.99 8.24 5.20
N ASN A 86 6.53 8.04 6.44
CA ASN A 86 5.80 9.05 7.19
C ASN A 86 6.60 9.44 8.42
N PHE A 87 7.10 10.68 8.46
CA PHE A 87 7.89 11.20 9.59
C PHE A 87 7.04 11.57 10.81
N SER A 88 5.70 11.55 10.68
CA SER A 88 4.75 11.93 11.75
C SER A 88 3.97 10.77 12.34
N GLY A 89 4.21 9.52 11.91
CA GLY A 89 3.58 8.36 12.52
C GLY A 89 3.51 7.14 11.61
N PRO A 90 2.63 6.18 11.95
CA PRO A 90 2.41 4.99 11.15
C PRO A 90 1.94 5.34 9.72
N VAL A 91 2.27 4.45 8.79
CA VAL A 91 1.84 4.53 7.40
C VAL A 91 1.71 3.12 6.85
N GLY A 92 0.72 2.93 5.98
CA GLY A 92 0.59 1.75 5.15
C GLY A 92 0.49 2.14 3.69
N ILE A 93 1.09 1.35 2.81
CA ILE A 93 0.93 1.53 1.36
C ILE A 93 0.67 0.19 0.71
N ASP A 94 -0.19 0.20 -0.30
CA ASP A 94 -0.43 -0.97 -1.12
C ASP A 94 -0.61 -0.63 -2.59
N LEU A 95 -0.30 -1.62 -3.44
CA LEU A 95 -0.61 -1.59 -4.86
C LEU A 95 -1.03 -2.96 -5.35
N LEU A 96 -1.88 -2.95 -6.37
CA LEU A 96 -2.30 -4.12 -7.12
C LEU A 96 -2.07 -3.85 -8.60
N LYS A 97 -1.51 -4.83 -9.32
CA LYS A 97 -1.46 -4.80 -10.78
C LYS A 97 -2.77 -5.34 -11.32
N THR A 98 -3.46 -4.56 -12.16
CA THR A 98 -4.62 -5.07 -12.88
C THR A 98 -4.17 -6.17 -13.84
N PRO A 99 -4.69 -7.40 -13.69
CA PRO A 99 -4.33 -8.53 -14.52
C PRO A 99 -4.87 -8.35 -15.95
N ASP A 100 -4.13 -8.89 -16.92
CA ASP A 100 -4.47 -8.81 -18.33
C ASP A 100 -5.59 -9.81 -18.71
N SER A 101 -5.76 -10.90 -17.94
CA SER A 101 -6.84 -11.88 -18.12
C SER A 101 -8.03 -11.61 -17.21
N ARG A 102 -9.17 -12.26 -17.48
CA ARG A 102 -10.39 -12.17 -16.66
C ARG A 102 -10.59 -13.35 -15.71
N ASP A 103 -9.63 -14.27 -15.62
CA ASP A 103 -9.78 -15.51 -14.85
C ASP A 103 -9.98 -15.26 -13.34
N TRP A 104 -9.47 -14.12 -12.87
CA TRP A 104 -9.60 -13.64 -11.50
C TRP A 104 -10.98 -13.06 -11.18
N GLU A 105 -11.81 -12.71 -12.18
CA GLU A 105 -13.13 -12.07 -11.94
C GLU A 105 -14.05 -12.96 -11.10
N SER A 106 -13.93 -14.28 -11.27
CA SER A 106 -14.69 -15.27 -10.51
C SER A 106 -14.30 -15.32 -9.02
N GLN A 107 -13.12 -14.83 -8.65
CA GLN A 107 -12.62 -14.83 -7.27
C GLN A 107 -13.01 -13.57 -6.49
N ILE A 108 -13.39 -12.48 -7.18
CA ILE A 108 -13.77 -11.21 -6.54
C ILE A 108 -14.83 -11.39 -5.47
N PRO A 109 -15.96 -12.10 -5.71
CA PRO A 109 -17.04 -12.13 -4.74
C PRO A 109 -16.60 -12.77 -3.42
N ALA A 110 -15.81 -13.85 -3.48
CA ALA A 110 -15.26 -14.50 -2.30
C ALA A 110 -14.28 -13.58 -1.57
N LEU A 111 -13.28 -13.03 -2.27
CA LEU A 111 -12.29 -12.13 -1.65
C LEU A 111 -12.92 -10.87 -1.05
N ALA A 112 -13.93 -10.30 -1.72
CA ALA A 112 -14.63 -9.13 -1.21
C ALA A 112 -15.43 -9.45 0.06
N SER A 113 -16.12 -10.60 0.08
CA SER A 113 -16.84 -11.08 1.26
C SER A 113 -15.88 -11.32 2.43
N ASP A 114 -14.79 -12.03 2.19
CA ASP A 114 -13.89 -12.52 3.23
C ASP A 114 -13.00 -11.41 3.80
N TYR A 115 -12.62 -10.40 3.01
CA TYR A 115 -11.61 -9.40 3.43
C TYR A 115 -12.08 -7.94 3.43
N LEU A 116 -13.08 -7.59 2.61
CA LEU A 116 -13.55 -6.20 2.46
C LEU A 116 -14.87 -5.93 3.20
N GLY A 117 -15.54 -6.99 3.66
CA GLY A 117 -16.76 -6.91 4.44
C GLY A 117 -18.03 -6.76 3.60
N PRO A 118 -19.20 -6.91 4.23
CA PRO A 118 -20.48 -7.09 3.55
C PRO A 118 -20.94 -5.86 2.75
N THR A 119 -20.60 -4.66 3.22
CA THR A 119 -21.00 -3.41 2.54
C THR A 119 -20.27 -3.25 1.20
N ILE A 120 -18.94 -3.40 1.21
CA ILE A 120 -18.13 -3.31 -0.01
C ILE A 120 -18.43 -4.48 -0.96
N ALA A 121 -18.57 -5.70 -0.42
CA ALA A 121 -18.92 -6.87 -1.22
C ALA A 121 -20.23 -6.68 -2.00
N ARG A 122 -21.26 -6.11 -1.36
CA ARG A 122 -22.53 -5.78 -2.03
C ARG A 122 -22.36 -4.71 -3.11
N GLN A 123 -21.65 -3.64 -2.81
CA GLN A 123 -21.38 -2.57 -3.78
C GLN A 123 -20.67 -3.11 -5.03
N LEU A 124 -19.68 -3.99 -4.88
CA LEU A 124 -18.98 -4.62 -5.99
C LEU A 124 -19.86 -5.59 -6.79
N ALA A 125 -20.80 -6.28 -6.13
CA ALA A 125 -21.76 -7.17 -6.79
C ALA A 125 -22.72 -6.39 -7.70
N ASP A 126 -23.13 -5.19 -7.29
CA ASP A 126 -24.04 -4.32 -8.04
C ASP A 126 -23.37 -3.61 -9.23
N GLN A 127 -22.04 -3.64 -9.31
CA GLN A 127 -21.29 -3.00 -10.40
C GLN A 127 -21.30 -3.80 -11.70
N ALA A 128 -21.24 -3.06 -12.81
CA ALA A 128 -21.03 -3.63 -14.13
C ALA A 128 -19.69 -4.40 -14.18
N PRO A 129 -19.61 -5.56 -14.86
CA PRO A 129 -18.40 -6.37 -14.93
C PRO A 129 -17.14 -5.59 -15.34
N GLN A 130 -17.29 -4.59 -16.22
CA GLN A 130 -16.20 -3.74 -16.72
C GLN A 130 -15.59 -2.82 -15.65
N GLU A 131 -16.37 -2.43 -14.63
CA GLU A 131 -15.97 -1.50 -13.58
C GLU A 131 -15.58 -2.21 -12.29
N ARG A 132 -16.05 -3.46 -12.13
CA ARG A 132 -15.88 -4.26 -10.92
C ARG A 132 -14.40 -4.47 -10.57
N MET A 133 -13.55 -4.69 -11.56
CA MET A 133 -12.11 -4.84 -11.31
C MET A 133 -11.50 -3.59 -10.70
N ALA A 134 -11.66 -2.46 -11.37
CA ALA A 134 -11.07 -1.21 -10.91
C ALA A 134 -11.53 -0.87 -9.48
N SER A 135 -12.81 -1.10 -9.20
CA SER A 135 -13.39 -0.86 -7.88
C SER A 135 -12.92 -1.85 -6.82
N PHE A 136 -12.80 -3.15 -7.17
CA PHE A 136 -12.23 -4.15 -6.27
C PHE A 136 -10.78 -3.80 -5.95
N ALA A 137 -9.96 -3.47 -6.95
CA ALA A 137 -8.56 -3.09 -6.77
C ALA A 137 -8.41 -1.85 -5.86
N GLN A 138 -9.28 -0.85 -6.02
CA GLN A 138 -9.30 0.33 -5.16
C GLN A 138 -9.66 -0.03 -3.72
N ALA A 139 -10.72 -0.82 -3.51
CA ALA A 139 -11.14 -1.23 -2.18
C ALA A 139 -10.10 -2.14 -1.50
N TRP A 140 -9.51 -3.07 -2.24
CA TRP A 140 -8.46 -3.96 -1.79
C TRP A 140 -7.23 -3.19 -1.31
N THR A 141 -6.67 -2.35 -2.18
CA THR A 141 -5.47 -1.58 -1.85
C THR A 141 -5.70 -0.60 -0.70
N ALA A 142 -6.90 -0.02 -0.58
CA ALA A 142 -7.26 0.80 0.57
C ALA A 142 -7.30 -0.01 1.88
N GLN A 143 -7.89 -1.21 1.86
CA GLN A 143 -7.96 -2.08 3.04
C GLN A 143 -6.57 -2.56 3.47
N GLU A 144 -5.76 -3.05 2.53
CA GLU A 144 -4.37 -3.46 2.81
C GLU A 144 -3.51 -2.29 3.30
N ALA A 145 -3.66 -1.09 2.74
CA ALA A 145 -2.98 0.09 3.24
C ALA A 145 -3.38 0.40 4.69
N ARG A 146 -4.67 0.31 5.06
CA ARG A 146 -5.11 0.50 6.46
C ARG A 146 -4.55 -0.57 7.40
N LEU A 147 -4.58 -1.85 6.99
CA LEU A 147 -3.99 -2.95 7.76
C LEU A 147 -2.50 -2.71 8.02
N LYS A 148 -1.74 -2.38 6.98
CA LYS A 148 -0.31 -2.07 7.08
C LYS A 148 -0.05 -0.85 7.96
N CYS A 149 -0.92 0.16 7.93
CA CYS A 149 -0.83 1.34 8.80
C CYS A 149 -1.02 0.98 10.29
N GLN A 150 -1.89 0.02 10.61
CA GLN A 150 -2.02 -0.51 11.97
C GLN A 150 -0.97 -1.59 12.32
N GLY A 151 -0.07 -1.92 11.38
CA GLY A 151 0.95 -2.96 11.57
C GLY A 151 0.39 -4.39 11.57
N LEU A 152 -0.79 -4.59 10.99
CA LEU A 152 -1.45 -5.88 10.86
C LEU A 152 -1.08 -6.56 9.52
N ALA A 153 -1.04 -7.89 9.54
CA ALA A 153 -1.00 -8.70 8.32
C ALA A 153 -2.38 -8.74 7.65
N LEU A 154 -2.46 -9.32 6.45
CA LEU A 154 -3.75 -9.63 5.83
C LEU A 154 -4.53 -10.58 6.74
N VAL A 155 -5.75 -10.20 7.08
CA VAL A 155 -6.66 -10.95 7.95
C VAL A 155 -8.08 -10.73 7.43
N GLU A 156 -8.92 -11.75 7.60
CA GLU A 156 -10.32 -11.68 7.21
C GLU A 156 -11.07 -10.57 7.95
N TRP A 157 -12.10 -10.07 7.29
CA TRP A 157 -12.96 -9.02 7.81
C TRP A 157 -13.68 -9.50 9.08
N SER A 158 -13.80 -8.58 10.03
CA SER A 158 -14.73 -8.67 11.15
C SER A 158 -15.19 -7.26 11.50
N SER A 159 -16.34 -7.14 12.17
CA SER A 159 -16.83 -5.84 12.65
C SER A 159 -15.84 -5.15 13.59
N ALA A 160 -15.15 -5.91 14.44
CA ALA A 160 -14.11 -5.38 15.33
C ALA A 160 -12.91 -4.83 14.55
N LEU A 161 -12.47 -5.53 13.50
CA LEU A 161 -11.41 -5.05 12.62
C LEU A 161 -11.82 -3.78 11.88
N GLU A 162 -13.03 -3.73 11.31
CA GLU A 162 -13.53 -2.55 10.61
C GLU A 162 -13.53 -1.30 11.49
N VAL A 163 -13.99 -1.43 12.75
CA VAL A 163 -13.94 -0.36 13.74
C VAL A 163 -12.49 0.08 14.03
N SER A 164 -11.57 -0.88 14.20
CA SER A 164 -10.16 -0.57 14.43
C SER A 164 -9.48 0.13 13.22
N LEU A 165 -9.87 -0.22 12.00
CA LEU A 165 -9.34 0.38 10.77
C LEU A 165 -9.95 1.75 10.46
N ALA A 166 -11.06 2.15 11.11
CA ALA A 166 -11.67 3.46 10.95
C ALA A 166 -10.76 4.62 11.40
N GLU A 167 -9.79 4.34 12.28
CA GLU A 167 -8.75 5.31 12.67
C GLU A 167 -7.75 5.64 11.54
N CYS A 168 -7.77 4.89 10.43
CA CYS A 168 -6.85 5.06 9.31
C CYS A 168 -7.56 5.69 8.09
N CYS A 169 -7.06 6.85 7.67
CA CYS A 169 -7.51 7.50 6.44
C CYS A 169 -6.70 6.96 5.26
N ALA A 170 -7.37 6.27 4.33
CA ALA A 170 -6.78 5.79 3.09
C ALA A 170 -7.09 6.75 1.93
N GLN A 171 -6.08 7.03 1.12
CA GLN A 171 -6.17 7.90 -0.05
C GLN A 171 -5.65 7.16 -1.29
N PRO A 172 -6.34 7.26 -2.44
CA PRO A 172 -5.88 6.65 -3.68
C PRO A 172 -4.63 7.35 -4.21
N LEU A 173 -3.81 6.59 -4.93
CA LEU A 173 -2.58 7.07 -5.58
C LEU A 173 -2.75 7.17 -7.09
N THR A 174 -2.15 8.20 -7.70
CA THR A 174 -2.01 8.26 -9.15
C THR A 174 -0.77 7.46 -9.57
N LEU A 175 -0.99 6.31 -10.19
CA LEU A 175 0.06 5.37 -10.62
C LEU A 175 0.06 5.20 -12.16
N PRO A 176 1.14 4.63 -12.75
CA PRO A 176 1.14 4.27 -14.17
C PRO A 176 -0.02 3.33 -14.53
N ALA A 177 -0.43 3.34 -15.80
CA ALA A 177 -1.49 2.49 -16.31
C ALA A 177 -1.25 1.00 -15.95
N GLY A 178 -2.32 0.31 -15.55
CA GLY A 178 -2.28 -1.08 -15.11
C GLY A 178 -1.96 -1.27 -13.62
N TYR A 179 -1.74 -0.20 -12.85
CA TYR A 179 -1.58 -0.26 -11.40
C TYR A 179 -2.64 0.58 -10.69
N VAL A 180 -3.15 0.04 -9.59
CA VAL A 180 -4.00 0.74 -8.63
C VAL A 180 -3.30 0.69 -7.27
N GLY A 181 -3.39 1.75 -6.48
CA GLY A 181 -2.78 1.75 -5.16
C GLY A 181 -3.36 2.79 -4.23
N ALA A 182 -3.09 2.61 -2.95
CA ALA A 182 -3.54 3.49 -1.89
C ALA A 182 -2.45 3.63 -0.81
N VAL A 183 -2.46 4.76 -0.14
CA VAL A 183 -1.68 5.00 1.09
C VAL A 183 -2.65 5.27 2.23
N ALA A 184 -2.33 4.80 3.43
CA ALA A 184 -3.08 5.08 4.64
C ALA A 184 -2.18 5.65 5.73
N THR A 185 -2.72 6.61 6.47
CA THR A 185 -2.11 7.19 7.68
C THR A 185 -3.16 7.24 8.78
N LYS A 186 -2.75 7.39 10.04
CA LYS A 186 -3.71 7.66 11.12
C LYS A 186 -4.41 8.99 10.88
N ALA A 187 -5.73 9.01 11.10
CA ALA A 187 -6.49 10.26 11.12
C ALA A 187 -5.89 11.18 12.20
N ALA A 188 -5.69 12.44 11.85
CA ALA A 188 -5.18 13.47 12.74
C ALA A 188 -6.23 13.86 13.79
#